data_AF-D3VJT1-F1
#
_entry.id   AF-D3VJT1-F1
#
_cell.length_a   1.000
_cell.length_b   1.000
_cell.length_c   1.000
_cell.angle_alpha   90.00
_cell.angle_beta   90.00
_cell.angle_gamma   90.00
#
_symmetry.space_group_name_H-M   'P 1'
#
loop_
_entity.id
_entity.type
_entity.pdbx_description
1 polymer ?
#
loop_
_entity_poly.entity_id
_entity_poly.type
_entity_poly.pdbx_seq_one_letter_code
_entity_poly.pdbx_strand_id
1 'polypeptide(L)'
;MILLYTTTGRQGYRYYQTAAGICQGCPLRAACTRAKKGKTITRHLWETSKEKAKYIRLTPWGKKVHKRRKETIERSFADAKQHHGHRYAHFRGLQKVQIQCLLAATAQNIKKIALLVAAFYWFYLWLTGEFIRVESSFCSVKGRIGDQ
;
A
#
# COMPACT_ATOMS: atom_id res chain seq x y z
N MET A 1 22.11 20.37 25.67
CA MET A 1 20.67 20.65 25.93
C MET A 1 19.92 19.34 25.92
N ILE A 2 19.48 18.86 27.09
CA ILE A 2 18.77 17.59 27.25
C ILE A 2 17.26 17.87 27.28
N LEU A 3 16.50 17.13 26.46
CA LEU A 3 15.03 17.16 26.49
C LEU A 3 14.54 15.90 27.20
N LEU A 4 13.79 16.10 28.27
CA LEU A 4 13.24 15.03 29.09
C LEU A 4 11.89 14.62 28.53
N TYR A 5 11.67 13.31 28.44
CA TYR A 5 10.34 12.78 28.17
C TYR A 5 9.41 13.10 29.34
N THR A 6 8.25 13.69 29.04
CA THR A 6 7.27 14.07 30.06
C THR A 6 6.11 13.08 30.08
N THR A 7 5.39 12.95 28.97
CA THR A 7 4.19 12.11 28.90
C THR A 7 3.84 11.78 27.46
N THR A 8 2.94 10.80 27.29
CA THR A 8 2.30 10.49 26.01
C THR A 8 0.81 10.82 26.12
N GLY A 9 0.32 11.69 25.26
CA GLY A 9 -1.10 12.05 25.23
C GLY A 9 -1.99 10.93 24.69
N ARG A 10 -3.30 11.02 24.96
CA ARG A 10 -4.31 10.04 24.49
C ARG A 10 -4.37 9.89 22.96
N GLN A 11 -3.96 10.93 22.23
CA GLN A 11 -3.83 10.94 20.77
C GLN A 11 -2.51 10.34 20.26
N GLY A 12 -1.64 9.81 21.13
CA GLY A 12 -0.41 9.14 20.74
C GLY A 12 0.79 10.06 20.48
N TYR A 13 0.80 11.27 21.04
CA TYR A 13 1.93 12.20 20.96
C TYR A 13 2.79 12.12 22.22
N ARG A 14 4.11 11.94 22.04
CA ARG A 14 5.13 12.06 23.08
C ARG A 14 5.57 13.51 23.21
N TYR A 15 5.62 14.00 24.44
CA TYR A 15 6.07 15.34 24.78
C TYR A 15 7.46 15.29 25.39
N TYR A 16 8.38 16.07 24.84
CA TYR A 16 9.73 16.24 25.33
C TYR A 16 9.94 17.69 25.72
N GLN A 17 10.32 17.94 26.97
CA GLN A 17 10.45 19.28 27.53
C GLN A 17 11.84 19.49 28.12
N THR A 18 12.33 20.72 28.06
CA THR A 18 13.52 21.11 28.81
C THR A 18 13.22 21.10 30.31
N ALA A 19 14.18 20.69 31.13
CA ALA A 19 14.07 20.87 32.58
C ALA A 19 13.95 22.36 32.92
N ALA A 20 13.29 22.66 34.04
CA ALA A 20 13.12 24.02 34.53
C ALA A 20 14.48 24.71 34.72
N GLY A 21 14.55 26.02 34.46
CA GLY A 21 15.77 26.83 34.65
C GLY A 21 16.80 26.74 33.51
N ILE A 22 16.93 25.62 32.80
CA ILE A 22 17.96 25.43 31.74
C ILE A 22 17.89 26.52 30.66
N CYS A 23 16.69 26.93 30.29
CA CYS A 23 16.50 27.90 29.22
C CYS A 23 16.56 29.37 29.65
N GLN A 24 16.72 29.69 30.94
CA GLN A 24 16.69 31.09 31.40
C GLN A 24 18.01 31.83 31.14
N GLY A 25 19.15 31.15 31.27
CA GLY A 25 20.48 31.71 30.96
C GLY A 25 21.05 31.30 29.61
N CYS A 26 20.24 30.75 28.70
CA CYS A 26 20.75 30.20 27.44
C CYS A 26 20.98 31.33 26.40
N PRO A 27 22.22 31.54 25.91
CA PRO A 27 22.51 32.60 24.92
C PRO A 27 21.80 32.37 23.58
N LEU A 28 21.46 31.11 23.26
CA LEU A 28 20.75 30.72 22.04
C LEU A 28 19.22 30.72 22.20
N ARG A 29 18.67 31.17 23.34
CA ARG A 29 17.22 31.11 23.61
C ARG A 29 16.41 31.84 22.53
N ALA A 30 16.86 33.04 22.14
CA ALA A 30 16.18 33.86 21.13
C ALA A 30 16.01 33.13 19.78
N ALA A 31 17.01 32.35 19.37
CA ALA A 31 16.95 31.53 18.16
C ALA A 31 16.24 30.17 18.37
N CYS A 32 16.23 29.64 19.59
CA CYS A 32 15.81 28.26 19.87
C CYS A 32 14.32 28.13 20.20
N THR A 33 13.74 29.03 21.01
CA THR A 33 12.31 28.98 21.38
C THR A 33 11.80 30.31 21.94
N ARG A 34 10.55 30.64 21.61
CA ARG A 34 9.82 31.79 22.17
C ARG A 34 9.00 31.44 23.42
N ALA A 35 8.94 30.17 23.81
CA ALA A 35 8.09 29.71 24.91
C ALA A 35 8.68 30.05 26.29
N LYS A 36 7.85 30.63 27.18
CA LYS A 36 8.25 31.03 28.54
C LYS A 36 8.87 29.88 29.33
N LYS A 37 8.25 28.69 29.28
CA LYS A 37 8.66 27.48 30.02
C LYS A 37 9.83 26.69 29.39
N GLY A 38 10.40 27.17 28.29
CA GLY A 38 11.47 26.48 27.56
C GLY A 38 10.96 25.64 26.38
N LYS A 39 11.87 24.92 25.70
CA LYS A 39 11.55 24.24 24.44
C LYS A 39 10.75 22.98 24.70
N THR A 40 9.62 22.86 24.02
CA THR A 40 8.83 21.63 23.96
C THR A 40 8.87 21.08 22.55
N ILE A 41 9.21 19.80 22.40
CA ILE A 41 9.15 19.07 21.14
C ILE A 41 8.07 17.99 21.28
N THR A 42 7.20 17.92 20.28
CA THR A 42 6.18 16.88 20.16
C THR A 42 6.57 15.91 19.06
N ARG A 43 6.46 14.61 19.34
CA ARG A 43 6.74 13.55 18.38
C ARG A 43 5.63 12.51 18.47
N HIS A 44 5.02 12.16 17.35
CA HIS A 44 4.03 11.09 17.32
C HIS A 44 4.70 9.73 17.57
N LEU A 45 3.99 8.78 18.20
CA LEU A 45 4.50 7.41 18.42
C LEU A 45 5.01 6.75 17.14
N TRP A 46 4.36 7.04 16.02
CA TRP A 46 4.66 6.46 14.72
C TRP A 46 5.64 7.31 13.88
N GLU A 47 6.19 8.40 14.42
CA GLU A 47 7.03 9.32 13.65
C GLU A 47 8.29 8.62 13.14
N THR A 48 8.94 7.81 13.98
CA THR A 48 10.11 7.01 13.58
C THR A 48 9.79 6.06 12.43
N SER A 49 8.61 5.43 12.45
CA SER A 49 8.16 4.55 11.37
C SER A 49 7.88 5.32 10.08
N LYS A 50 7.28 6.52 10.17
CA LYS A 50 7.08 7.42 9.03
C LYS A 50 8.41 7.89 8.43
N GLU A 51 9.38 8.25 9.27
CA GLU A 51 10.72 8.66 8.84
C GLU A 51 11.45 7.50 8.13
N LYS A 52 11.40 6.28 8.68
CA LYS A 52 11.92 5.07 8.03
C LYS A 52 11.26 4.85 6.66
N ALA A 53 9.93 4.92 6.57
CA ALA A 53 9.21 4.77 5.32
C ALA A 53 9.59 5.86 4.30
N LYS A 54 9.76 7.12 4.75
CA LYS A 54 10.19 8.23 3.91
C LYS A 54 11.61 8.01 3.39
N TYR A 55 12.52 7.57 4.25
CA TYR A 55 13.89 7.23 3.87
C TYR A 55 13.91 6.13 2.80
N ILE A 56 13.24 5.00 3.06
CA ILE A 56 13.14 3.87 2.12
C ILE A 56 12.58 4.34 0.77
N ARG A 57 11.51 5.15 0.78
CA ARG A 57 10.91 5.69 -0.45
C ARG A 57 11.89 6.49 -1.31
N LEU A 58 12.84 7.19 -0.69
CA LEU A 58 13.82 8.04 -1.39
C LEU A 58 15.03 7.26 -1.89
N THR A 59 15.25 6.03 -1.43
CA THR A 59 16.32 5.16 -1.96
C THR A 59 16.11 4.84 -3.45
N PRO A 60 17.18 4.52 -4.21
CA PRO A 60 17.05 4.13 -5.62
C PRO A 60 16.09 2.95 -5.83
N TRP A 61 16.16 1.94 -4.96
CA TRP A 61 15.25 0.80 -4.98
C TRP A 61 13.80 1.20 -4.66
N GLY A 62 13.60 2.02 -3.62
CA GLY A 62 12.28 2.54 -3.26
C GLY A 62 11.62 3.33 -4.39
N LYS A 63 12.38 4.19 -5.07
CA LYS A 63 11.91 4.93 -6.26
C LYS A 63 11.51 3.98 -7.39
N LYS A 64 12.33 2.95 -7.68
CA LYS A 64 12.05 1.93 -8.70
C LYS A 64 10.76 1.16 -8.39
N VAL A 65 10.58 0.71 -7.15
CA VAL A 65 9.35 0.02 -6.71
C VAL A 65 8.14 0.94 -6.77
N HIS A 66 8.28 2.19 -6.33
CA HIS A 66 7.20 3.17 -6.36
C HIS A 66 6.72 3.43 -7.80
N LYS A 67 7.63 3.55 -8.77
CA LYS A 67 7.30 3.68 -10.19
C LYS A 67 6.45 2.49 -10.70
N ARG A 68 6.90 1.26 -10.44
CA ARG A 68 6.16 0.04 -10.85
C ARG A 68 4.79 -0.09 -10.17
N ARG A 69 4.70 0.28 -8.88
CA ARG A 69 3.44 0.25 -8.13
C ARG A 69 2.42 1.19 -8.74
N LYS A 70 2.83 2.39 -9.17
CA LYS A 70 1.93 3.34 -9.83
C LYS A 70 1.26 2.69 -11.05
N GLU A 71 2.05 2.09 -11.93
CA GLU A 71 1.56 1.43 -13.15
C GLU A 71 0.60 0.27 -12.85
N THR A 72 0.92 -0.59 -11.88
CA THR A 72 0.08 -1.77 -11.55
C THR A 72 -1.21 -1.40 -10.81
N ILE A 73 -1.13 -0.45 -9.88
CA ILE A 73 -2.28 0.00 -9.09
C ILE A 73 -3.26 0.77 -9.96
N GLU A 74 -2.78 1.67 -10.83
CA GLU A 74 -3.63 2.44 -11.74
C GLU A 74 -4.43 1.52 -12.66
N ARG A 75 -3.82 0.45 -13.18
CA ARG A 75 -4.51 -0.54 -14.01
C ARG A 75 -5.59 -1.30 -13.23
N SER A 76 -5.30 -1.71 -12.00
CA SER A 76 -6.29 -2.36 -11.12
C SER A 76 -7.49 -1.43 -10.82
N PHE A 77 -7.23 -0.14 -10.57
CA PHE A 77 -8.30 0.83 -10.37
C PHE A 77 -9.10 1.12 -11.65
N ALA A 78 -8.46 1.13 -12.82
CA ALA A 78 -9.15 1.27 -14.10
C ALA A 78 -10.10 0.08 -14.33
N ASP A 79 -9.64 -1.15 -14.09
CA ASP A 79 -10.47 -2.35 -14.17
C ASP A 79 -11.61 -2.31 -13.16
N ALA A 80 -11.36 -1.86 -11.93
CA ALA A 80 -12.39 -1.72 -10.91
C ALA A 80 -13.49 -0.74 -11.33
N LYS A 81 -13.13 0.38 -11.96
CA LYS A 81 -14.09 1.36 -12.47
C LYS A 81 -14.87 0.83 -13.68
N GLN A 82 -14.20 0.16 -14.61
CA GLN A 82 -14.80 -0.23 -15.88
C GLN A 82 -15.61 -1.53 -15.78
N HIS A 83 -15.11 -2.51 -15.03
CA HIS A 83 -15.68 -3.87 -14.98
C HIS A 83 -16.37 -4.21 -13.66
N HIS A 84 -16.11 -3.46 -12.58
CA HIS A 84 -16.68 -3.73 -11.25
C HIS A 84 -17.56 -2.59 -10.71
N GLY A 85 -17.94 -1.64 -11.56
CA GLY A 85 -18.92 -0.60 -11.21
C GLY A 85 -18.43 0.45 -10.20
N HIS A 86 -17.12 0.56 -9.94
CA HIS A 86 -16.58 1.52 -8.96
C HIS A 86 -16.63 2.99 -9.43
N ARG A 87 -17.32 3.31 -10.54
CA ARG A 87 -17.64 4.69 -10.91
C ARG A 87 -18.63 5.33 -9.93
N TYR A 88 -19.49 4.51 -9.32
CA TYR A 88 -20.50 4.96 -8.36
C TYR A 88 -20.54 4.02 -7.15
N ALA A 89 -20.88 4.58 -5.99
CA ALA A 89 -21.23 3.78 -4.83
C ALA A 89 -22.66 3.27 -5.00
N HIS A 90 -22.84 1.97 -5.25
CA HIS A 90 -24.17 1.38 -5.45
C HIS A 90 -24.97 1.25 -4.16
N PHE A 91 -24.27 1.19 -3.01
CA PHE A 91 -24.88 1.02 -1.70
C PHE A 91 -24.73 2.28 -0.84
N ARG A 92 -25.68 2.47 0.08
CA ARG A 92 -25.61 3.52 1.10
C ARG A 92 -24.95 2.99 2.37
N GLY A 93 -24.04 3.77 2.94
CA GLY A 93 -23.31 3.45 4.17
C GLY A 93 -21.94 2.80 3.95
N LEU A 94 -20.97 3.16 4.80
CA LEU A 94 -19.56 2.76 4.65
C LEU A 94 -19.36 1.24 4.58
N GLN A 95 -20.04 0.49 5.45
CA GLN A 95 -19.89 -0.96 5.53
C GLN A 95 -20.28 -1.66 4.22
N LYS A 96 -21.41 -1.25 3.60
CA LYS A 96 -21.89 -1.88 2.37
C LYS A 96 -21.00 -1.53 1.17
N VAL A 97 -20.53 -0.29 1.08
CA VAL A 97 -19.55 0.12 0.05
C VAL A 97 -18.22 -0.62 0.24
N GLN A 98 -17.79 -0.84 1.49
CA GLN A 98 -16.59 -1.62 1.77
C GLN A 98 -16.73 -3.07 1.28
N ILE A 99 -17.89 -3.71 1.49
CA ILE A 99 -18.17 -5.05 0.98
C ILE A 99 -18.08 -5.07 -0.55
N GLN A 100 -18.69 -4.11 -1.25
CA GLN A 100 -18.58 -3.98 -2.70
C GLN A 100 -17.11 -3.93 -3.15
N CYS A 101 -16.30 -3.09 -2.52
CA CYS A 101 -14.88 -2.97 -2.84
C CYS A 101 -14.09 -4.27 -2.58
N LEU A 102 -14.38 -4.96 -1.48
CA LEU A 102 -13.70 -6.21 -1.12
C LEU A 102 -14.05 -7.35 -2.08
N LEU A 103 -15.32 -7.47 -2.47
CA LEU A 103 -15.77 -8.47 -3.45
C LEU A 103 -15.14 -8.22 -4.82
N ALA A 104 -15.11 -6.97 -5.29
CA ALA A 104 -14.44 -6.61 -6.53
C ALA A 104 -12.93 -6.94 -6.49
N ALA A 105 -12.24 -6.57 -5.41
CA ALA A 105 -10.83 -6.90 -5.22
C ALA A 105 -10.59 -8.42 -5.20
N THR A 106 -11.50 -9.18 -4.59
CA THR A 106 -11.44 -10.65 -4.55
C THR A 106 -11.54 -11.23 -5.96
N ALA A 107 -12.52 -10.78 -6.76
CA ALA A 107 -12.68 -11.20 -8.14
C ALA A 107 -11.43 -10.89 -8.99
N GLN A 108 -10.85 -9.69 -8.84
CA GLN A 108 -9.61 -9.30 -9.52
C GLN A 108 -8.43 -10.19 -9.11
N ASN A 109 -8.30 -10.51 -7.81
CA ASN A 109 -7.26 -11.41 -7.31
C ASN A 109 -7.40 -12.82 -7.87
N ILE A 110 -8.62 -13.37 -7.92
CA ILE A 110 -8.89 -14.69 -8.51
C ILE A 110 -8.51 -14.69 -10.00
N LYS A 111 -8.92 -13.68 -10.77
CA LYS A 111 -8.55 -13.55 -12.19
C LYS A 111 -7.03 -13.54 -12.37
N LYS A 112 -6.31 -12.81 -11.51
CA LYS A 112 -4.85 -12.75 -11.55
C LYS A 112 -4.20 -14.10 -11.25
N ILE A 113 -4.69 -14.82 -10.24
CA ILE A 113 -4.19 -16.17 -9.91
C ILE A 113 -4.46 -17.12 -11.07
N ALA A 114 -5.66 -17.14 -11.64
CA ALA A 114 -6.01 -17.99 -12.76
C ALA A 114 -5.09 -17.77 -13.97
N LEU A 115 -4.80 -16.51 -14.31
CA LEU A 115 -3.87 -16.17 -15.39
C LEU A 115 -2.44 -16.64 -15.13
N LEU A 116 -1.96 -16.54 -13.88
CA LEU A 116 -0.64 -17.04 -13.51
C LEU A 116 -0.58 -18.57 -13.58
N VAL A 117 -1.58 -19.25 -13.03
CA VAL A 117 -1.67 -20.72 -13.08
C VAL A 117 -1.71 -21.21 -14.51
N ALA A 118 -2.52 -20.57 -15.38
CA ALA A 118 -2.55 -20.90 -16.79
C ALA A 118 -1.17 -20.70 -17.45
N ALA A 119 -0.50 -19.58 -17.20
CA ALA A 119 0.83 -19.32 -17.72
C ALA A 119 1.87 -20.36 -17.26
N PHE A 120 1.84 -20.74 -15.97
CA PHE A 120 2.71 -21.80 -15.44
C PHE A 120 2.39 -23.17 -16.05
N TYR A 121 1.11 -23.50 -16.23
CA TYR A 121 0.69 -24.74 -16.86
C TYR A 121 1.15 -24.82 -18.32
N TRP A 122 0.96 -23.75 -19.09
CA TRP A 122 1.46 -23.66 -20.47
C TRP A 122 2.98 -23.77 -20.54
N PHE A 123 3.70 -23.11 -19.63
CA PHE A 123 5.15 -23.22 -19.55
C PHE A 123 5.59 -24.65 -19.20
N TYR A 124 4.89 -25.32 -18.28
CA TYR A 124 5.15 -26.72 -17.93
C TYR A 124 4.93 -27.66 -19.13
N LEU A 125 3.80 -27.54 -19.83
CA LEU A 125 3.51 -28.35 -21.03
C LEU A 125 4.54 -28.14 -22.14
N TRP A 126 5.03 -26.90 -22.29
CA TRP A 126 6.10 -26.59 -23.24
C TRP A 126 7.41 -27.25 -22.83
N LEU A 127 7.77 -27.19 -21.55
CA LEU A 127 8.97 -27.83 -20.98
C LEU A 127 8.96 -29.37 -21.11
N THR A 128 7.80 -30.00 -20.91
CA THR A 128 7.66 -31.46 -20.99
C THR A 128 7.46 -31.99 -22.41
N GLY A 129 7.33 -31.10 -23.41
CA GLY A 129 7.04 -31.48 -24.80
C GLY A 129 5.61 -32.00 -25.03
N GLU A 130 4.75 -31.96 -24.02
CA GLU A 130 3.33 -32.38 -24.13
C GLU A 130 2.43 -31.33 -24.79
N PHE A 131 2.97 -30.15 -25.12
CA PHE A 131 2.26 -29.04 -25.75
C PHE A 131 1.44 -29.47 -26.99
N ILE A 132 2.02 -30.28 -27.89
CA ILE A 132 1.36 -30.74 -29.13
C ILE A 132 0.19 -31.70 -28.85
N ARG A 133 0.22 -32.43 -27.72
CA ARG A 133 -0.80 -33.43 -27.35
C ARG A 133 -2.06 -32.79 -26.76
N VAL A 134 -1.90 -31.66 -26.07
CA VAL A 134 -3.03 -30.90 -25.50
C VAL A 134 -3.76 -30.10 -26.59
N GLU A 135 -3.03 -29.55 -27.56
CA GLU A 135 -3.61 -28.76 -28.66
C GLU A 135 -4.52 -29.61 -29.57
N SER A 136 -4.12 -30.85 -29.88
CA SER A 136 -4.94 -31.80 -30.63
C SER A 136 -6.23 -32.21 -29.89
N SER A 137 -6.15 -32.35 -28.56
CA SER A 137 -7.31 -32.64 -27.71
C SER A 137 -8.29 -31.45 -27.64
N PHE A 138 -7.79 -30.21 -27.59
CA PHE A 138 -8.62 -29.01 -27.57
C PHE A 138 -9.28 -28.71 -28.94
N CYS A 139 -8.56 -28.98 -30.04
CA CYS A 139 -9.10 -28.88 -31.40
C CYS A 139 -10.27 -29.87 -31.62
N SER A 140 -10.17 -31.09 -31.08
CA SER A 140 -11.25 -32.09 -31.13
C SER A 140 -12.50 -31.67 -30.32
N VAL A 141 -12.35 -30.92 -29.23
CA VAL A 141 -13.48 -30.38 -28.45
C VAL A 141 -14.14 -29.20 -29.15
N LYS A 142 -13.36 -28.30 -29.77
CA LYS A 142 -13.90 -27.16 -30.53
C LYS A 142 -14.70 -27.59 -31.78
N GLY A 143 -14.28 -28.67 -32.44
CA GLY A 143 -15.03 -29.28 -33.54
C GLY A 143 -16.38 -29.88 -33.13
N ARG A 144 -16.64 -30.09 -31.83
CA ARG A 144 -17.91 -30.65 -31.32
C ARG A 144 -18.90 -29.59 -30.81
N ILE A 145 -18.44 -28.34 -30.64
CA ILE A 145 -19.28 -27.21 -30.17
C ILE A 145 -19.72 -26.34 -31.36
N GLY A 146 -19.11 -26.50 -32.54
CA GLY A 146 -19.45 -25.76 -33.77
C GLY A 146 -20.60 -26.34 -34.60
N ASP A 147 -21.19 -27.46 -34.19
CA ASP A 147 -22.31 -28.15 -34.88
C ASP A 147 -23.62 -28.15 -34.05
N GLN A 148 -23.86 -27.09 -33.27
CA GLN A 148 -25.17 -26.77 -32.67
C GLN A 148 -25.52 -25.29 -32.83
#